data_AF-A0A562J855-F1
#
_entry.id   AF-A0A562J855-F1
#
_cell.length_a   1.000
_cell.length_b   1.000
_cell.length_c   1.000
_cell.angle_alpha   90.00
_cell.angle_beta   90.00
_cell.angle_gamma   90.00
#
_symmetry.space_group_name_H-M   'P 1'
#
loop_
_entity.id
_entity.type
_entity.pdbx_description
1 polymer ?
#
loop_
_entity_poly.entity_id
_entity_poly.type
_entity_poly.pdbx_seq_one_letter_code
_entity_poly.pdbx_strand_id
1 'polypeptide(L)'
;MPQQKDWRFCGKCHELFFDGYPDKGICQAGGGHQAIGYNFILPHDVPGTPTAQTDWRYCGKCHAMFYDGYPDKGKCPAGGGHQAIGYNFVLPHDVPGTPTAQTDWRYCGKCHAMFYDGYPDKGKCPAGGGHQAIGYNFVLPHDPAPPVAIQPFPGDIIVTTPIERKYQELLKKGFKGTPVSAEHTVTDGVGRARAYNNGMGFWSIWWHPETGAHEVHGAIHEKWFSLGYHLFGYPITDELTTPDGRGRYNHFRDVNSPNKPEKSIYWTPQTGAHAVQGKIRDKWAEIGWEKSPIGYPISDEKSYSGPGGKYQIFENGEIYLDYYGAQVKIGPPATGSVSTPSGPTPSPTPPPTAGYSSVSIYNCHTDRRSIIIWVNDGSGLQPVTTLNHQYNDYGTCPAGEPHVLELKNGVWNHVVCVDVGAIGCGINDPTQAACRRYEFSLLGNSGGPQFPTPVIVN
;
A
#
# COMPACT_ATOMS: atom_id res chain seq x y z
N MET A 1 3.73 -22.47 23.58
CA MET A 1 2.93 -21.86 24.67
C MET A 1 1.51 -22.39 24.56
N PRO A 2 0.78 -22.60 25.67
CA PRO A 2 -0.63 -22.98 25.62
C PRO A 2 -1.41 -21.94 24.81
N GLN A 3 -2.25 -22.41 23.90
CA GLN A 3 -2.98 -21.57 22.96
C GLN A 3 -4.39 -22.14 22.74
N GLN A 4 -5.36 -21.24 22.59
CA GLN A 4 -6.72 -21.60 22.24
C GLN A 4 -7.08 -20.99 20.89
N LYS A 5 -7.57 -21.83 19.98
CA LYS A 5 -8.13 -21.43 18.68
C LYS A 5 -9.62 -21.04 18.82
N ASP A 6 -10.25 -20.75 17.70
CA ASP A 6 -11.68 -20.50 17.53
C ASP A 6 -12.19 -19.20 18.15
N TRP A 7 -11.30 -18.24 18.35
CA TRP A 7 -11.67 -16.87 18.62
C TRP A 7 -11.97 -16.16 17.31
N ARG A 8 -13.13 -15.49 17.22
CA ARG A 8 -13.63 -14.89 15.98
C ARG A 8 -14.06 -13.45 16.20
N PHE A 9 -14.00 -12.68 15.13
CA PHE A 9 -14.60 -11.35 15.09
C PHE A 9 -16.10 -11.47 14.88
N CYS A 10 -16.89 -10.76 15.67
CA CYS A 10 -18.33 -10.68 15.47
C CYS A 10 -18.71 -9.54 14.53
N GLY A 11 -19.21 -9.85 13.33
CA GLY A 11 -19.58 -8.83 12.32
C GLY A 11 -20.73 -7.90 12.69
N LYS A 12 -21.46 -8.19 13.78
CA LYS A 12 -22.60 -7.38 14.24
C LYS A 12 -22.28 -6.37 15.34
N CYS A 13 -21.43 -6.75 16.30
CA CYS A 13 -21.09 -5.93 17.47
C CYS A 13 -19.61 -5.54 17.53
N HIS A 14 -18.79 -6.11 16.65
CA HIS A 14 -17.35 -5.89 16.52
C HIS A 14 -16.49 -6.39 17.69
N GLU A 15 -17.07 -7.17 18.60
CA GLU A 15 -16.36 -7.79 19.71
C GLU A 15 -15.66 -9.07 19.28
N LEU A 16 -14.55 -9.39 19.97
CA LEU A 16 -13.93 -10.70 19.91
C LEU A 16 -14.75 -11.68 20.74
N PHE A 17 -15.11 -12.83 20.17
CA PHE A 17 -15.87 -13.85 20.90
C PHE A 17 -15.35 -15.26 20.59
N PHE A 18 -15.64 -16.20 21.48
CA PHE A 18 -15.25 -17.60 21.31
C PHE A 18 -16.34 -18.37 20.54
N ASP A 19 -15.95 -19.00 19.44
CA ASP A 19 -16.82 -19.66 18.46
C ASP A 19 -16.76 -21.20 18.55
N GLY A 20 -16.06 -21.74 19.55
CA GLY A 20 -15.85 -23.18 19.73
C GLY A 20 -17.08 -23.98 20.21
N TYR A 21 -18.21 -23.32 20.48
CA TYR A 21 -19.46 -23.96 20.87
C TYR A 21 -20.56 -23.75 19.81
N PRO A 22 -21.54 -24.68 19.69
CA PRO A 22 -22.71 -24.48 18.84
C PRO A 22 -23.52 -23.25 19.25
N ASP A 23 -23.65 -23.03 20.56
CA ASP A 23 -24.21 -21.79 21.10
C ASP A 23 -23.21 -20.63 20.95
N LYS A 24 -23.68 -19.53 20.36
CA LYS A 24 -22.85 -18.37 20.03
C LYS A 24 -23.01 -17.24 21.04
N GLY A 25 -23.50 -17.54 22.24
CA GLY A 25 -23.67 -16.58 23.33
C GLY A 25 -24.73 -15.51 23.02
N ILE A 26 -24.63 -14.36 23.69
CA ILE A 26 -25.57 -13.24 23.55
C ILE A 26 -24.85 -12.04 22.96
N CYS A 27 -25.24 -11.65 21.76
CA CYS A 27 -24.73 -10.48 21.06
C CYS A 27 -25.63 -9.26 21.31
N GLN A 28 -25.03 -8.11 21.61
CA GLN A 28 -25.78 -6.85 21.79
C GLN A 28 -26.59 -6.42 20.54
N ALA A 29 -26.19 -6.89 19.36
CA ALA A 29 -26.91 -6.64 18.12
C ALA A 29 -28.14 -7.54 17.91
N GLY A 30 -28.42 -8.46 18.85
CA GLY A 30 -29.50 -9.43 18.81
C GLY A 30 -29.03 -10.84 18.42
N GLY A 31 -29.61 -11.86 19.04
CA GLY A 31 -29.24 -13.27 18.87
C GLY A 31 -27.81 -13.59 19.33
N GLY A 32 -27.24 -14.69 18.82
CA GLY A 32 -25.84 -15.05 19.08
C GLY A 32 -24.84 -14.33 18.19
N HIS A 33 -23.55 -14.38 18.53
CA HIS A 33 -22.49 -13.74 17.74
C HIS A 33 -22.38 -14.33 16.32
N GLN A 34 -21.89 -13.51 15.38
CA GLN A 34 -21.71 -13.90 13.98
C GLN A 34 -20.21 -14.00 13.66
N ALA A 35 -19.70 -15.22 13.58
CA ALA A 35 -18.29 -15.49 13.27
C ALA A 35 -17.94 -15.08 11.84
N ILE A 36 -17.00 -14.15 11.69
CA ILE A 36 -16.43 -13.77 10.40
C ILE A 36 -14.94 -13.45 10.53
N GLY A 37 -14.26 -13.34 9.39
CA GLY A 37 -12.83 -13.03 9.35
C GLY A 37 -11.96 -14.17 9.89
N TYR A 38 -10.79 -13.79 10.43
CA TYR A 38 -9.76 -14.72 10.90
C TYR A 38 -10.22 -15.63 12.04
N ASN A 39 -9.49 -16.75 12.19
CA ASN A 39 -9.51 -17.57 13.39
C ASN A 39 -8.31 -17.19 14.27
N PHE A 40 -8.56 -16.48 15.37
CA PHE A 40 -7.53 -16.03 16.29
C PHE A 40 -7.09 -17.16 17.23
N ILE A 41 -5.79 -17.17 17.49
CA ILE A 41 -5.11 -18.18 18.31
C ILE A 41 -4.49 -17.46 19.50
N LEU A 42 -5.14 -17.55 20.64
CA LEU A 42 -4.80 -16.71 21.79
C LEU A 42 -3.94 -17.49 22.80
N PRO A 43 -2.75 -16.97 23.17
CA PRO A 43 -1.97 -17.52 24.27
C PRO A 43 -2.73 -17.43 25.59
N HIS A 44 -2.58 -18.42 26.46
CA HIS A 44 -3.19 -18.41 27.78
C HIS A 44 -2.31 -19.07 28.85
N ASP A 45 -2.59 -18.73 30.11
CA ASP A 45 -1.97 -19.27 31.33
C ASP A 45 -0.43 -19.20 31.31
N VAL A 46 0.08 -18.11 30.75
CA VAL A 46 1.50 -17.75 30.78
C VAL A 46 1.68 -16.42 31.51
N PRO A 47 2.88 -16.07 32.00
CA PRO A 47 3.13 -14.76 32.57
C PRO A 47 2.96 -13.65 31.52
N GLY A 48 2.50 -12.48 31.97
CA GLY A 48 2.54 -11.26 31.16
C GLY A 48 3.98 -10.80 30.91
N THR A 49 4.14 -9.93 29.93
CA THR A 49 5.41 -9.28 29.59
C THR A 49 5.19 -7.77 29.40
N PRO A 50 6.25 -6.95 29.25
CA PRO A 50 6.07 -5.53 28.94
C PRO A 50 5.25 -5.23 27.68
N THR A 51 5.11 -6.22 26.79
CA THR A 51 4.34 -6.13 25.54
C THR A 51 3.23 -7.18 25.46
N ALA A 52 2.81 -7.77 26.59
CA ALA A 52 1.73 -8.73 26.62
C ALA A 52 0.96 -8.67 27.95
N GLN A 53 -0.34 -8.40 27.87
CA GLN A 53 -1.19 -8.16 29.02
C GLN A 53 -1.96 -9.42 29.41
N THR A 54 -1.95 -9.76 30.69
CA THR A 54 -2.76 -10.83 31.30
C THR A 54 -4.19 -10.36 31.60
N ASP A 55 -4.98 -11.23 32.24
CA ASP A 55 -6.31 -10.94 32.81
C ASP A 55 -7.40 -10.69 31.76
N TRP A 56 -7.17 -11.20 30.56
CA TRP A 56 -8.20 -11.34 29.55
C TRP A 56 -8.95 -12.65 29.78
N ARG A 57 -10.28 -12.58 29.85
CA ARG A 57 -11.14 -13.70 30.23
C ARG A 57 -12.26 -13.91 29.23
N TYR A 58 -12.65 -15.16 29.09
CA TYR A 58 -13.87 -15.54 28.40
C TYR A 58 -15.09 -15.29 29.30
N CYS A 59 -16.11 -14.63 28.75
CA CYS A 59 -17.38 -14.43 29.45
C CYS A 59 -18.32 -15.63 29.23
N GLY A 60 -18.65 -16.36 30.29
CA GLY A 60 -19.55 -17.53 30.22
C GLY A 60 -21.00 -17.24 29.81
N LYS A 61 -21.41 -15.97 29.77
CA LYS A 61 -22.78 -15.56 29.44
C LYS A 61 -22.93 -15.09 27.99
N CYS A 62 -22.03 -14.21 27.55
CA CYS A 62 -22.10 -13.61 26.23
C CYS A 62 -21.08 -14.19 25.25
N HIS A 63 -20.11 -14.95 25.72
CA HIS A 63 -19.01 -15.54 24.95
C HIS A 63 -17.96 -14.55 24.43
N ALA A 64 -18.11 -13.25 24.74
CA ALA A 64 -17.11 -12.24 24.40
C ALA A 64 -15.86 -12.34 25.29
N MET A 65 -14.72 -11.97 24.73
CA MET A 65 -13.49 -11.70 25.47
C MET A 65 -13.64 -10.37 26.21
N PHE A 66 -13.30 -10.33 27.49
CA PHE A 66 -13.31 -9.10 28.27
C PHE A 66 -12.11 -9.02 29.21
N TYR A 67 -11.76 -7.79 29.60
CA TYR A 67 -10.69 -7.55 30.56
C TYR A 67 -11.22 -7.63 31.99
N ASP A 68 -10.62 -8.51 32.78
CA ASP A 68 -11.06 -8.88 34.13
C ASP A 68 -10.23 -8.23 35.25
N GLY A 69 -9.31 -7.33 34.90
CA GLY A 69 -8.42 -6.64 35.83
C GLY A 69 -9.10 -5.62 36.75
N TYR A 70 -10.39 -5.32 36.55
CA TYR A 70 -11.15 -4.38 37.37
C TYR A 70 -12.34 -5.04 38.10
N PRO A 71 -12.72 -4.57 39.30
CA PRO A 71 -13.85 -5.14 40.05
C PRO A 71 -15.23 -4.97 39.42
N ASP A 72 -15.44 -3.94 38.59
CA ASP A 72 -16.73 -3.56 38.01
C ASP A 72 -17.11 -4.40 36.77
N LYS A 73 -16.17 -5.19 36.23
CA LYS A 73 -16.38 -6.23 35.19
C LYS A 73 -17.13 -5.76 33.93
N GLY A 74 -17.24 -4.45 33.70
CA GLY A 74 -17.91 -3.85 32.55
C GLY A 74 -19.39 -4.17 32.44
N LYS A 75 -20.00 -3.85 31.30
CA LYS A 75 -21.43 -4.11 31.03
C LYS A 75 -21.57 -5.25 30.02
N CYS A 76 -22.25 -6.32 30.42
CA CYS A 76 -22.50 -7.49 29.60
C CYS A 76 -23.88 -7.42 28.89
N PRO A 77 -24.01 -7.83 27.63
CA PRO A 77 -25.30 -7.88 26.94
C PRO A 77 -26.27 -8.91 27.54
N ALA A 78 -25.77 -9.89 28.31
CA ALA A 78 -26.58 -10.82 29.08
C ALA A 78 -27.12 -10.23 30.40
N GLY A 79 -26.82 -8.95 30.70
CA GLY A 79 -27.15 -8.28 31.94
C GLY A 79 -26.04 -8.36 32.99
N GLY A 80 -25.93 -7.32 33.82
CA GLY A 80 -24.88 -7.16 34.83
C GLY A 80 -23.46 -7.07 34.24
N GLY A 81 -22.45 -7.41 35.03
CA GLY A 81 -21.05 -7.49 34.59
C GLY A 81 -20.67 -8.80 33.90
N HIS A 82 -19.53 -8.82 33.21
CA HIS A 82 -19.04 -10.05 32.57
C HIS A 82 -18.70 -11.13 33.61
N GLN A 83 -18.79 -12.41 33.20
CA GLN A 83 -18.54 -13.57 34.06
C GLN A 83 -17.28 -14.30 33.60
N ALA A 84 -16.15 -14.09 34.29
CA ALA A 84 -14.88 -14.76 33.98
C ALA A 84 -14.99 -16.27 34.23
N ILE A 85 -14.83 -17.08 33.17
CA ILE A 85 -14.63 -18.53 33.28
C ILE A 85 -13.54 -18.99 32.30
N GLY A 86 -13.02 -20.21 32.51
CA GLY A 86 -11.96 -20.78 31.67
C GLY A 86 -10.58 -20.18 31.93
N TYR A 87 -9.78 -20.09 30.86
CA TYR A 87 -8.38 -19.70 30.91
C TYR A 87 -8.15 -18.20 31.17
N ASN A 88 -6.94 -17.84 31.61
CA ASN A 88 -6.46 -16.46 31.64
C ASN A 88 -5.63 -16.18 30.38
N PHE A 89 -6.17 -15.40 29.45
CA PHE A 89 -5.51 -15.08 28.18
C PHE A 89 -4.47 -13.99 28.36
N VAL A 90 -3.42 -14.08 27.54
CA VAL A 90 -2.30 -13.15 27.52
C VAL A 90 -2.16 -12.59 26.12
N LEU A 91 -2.49 -11.31 25.96
CA LEU A 91 -2.64 -10.68 24.65
C LEU A 91 -1.47 -9.74 24.37
N PRO A 92 -0.72 -9.95 23.26
CA PRO A 92 0.30 -9.02 22.82
C PRO A 92 -0.27 -7.63 22.56
N HIS A 93 0.49 -6.59 22.86
CA HIS A 93 0.10 -5.22 22.60
C HIS A 93 1.30 -4.33 22.25
N ASP A 94 1.02 -3.27 21.49
CA ASP A 94 1.98 -2.25 21.05
C ASP A 94 3.23 -2.83 20.36
N VAL A 95 3.04 -3.96 19.70
CA VAL A 95 4.02 -4.62 18.83
C VAL A 95 3.59 -4.48 17.37
N PRO A 96 4.48 -4.61 16.39
CA PRO A 96 4.09 -4.61 14.98
C PRO A 96 3.14 -5.76 14.64
N GLY A 97 2.21 -5.51 13.73
CA GLY A 97 1.43 -6.56 13.08
C GLY A 97 2.31 -7.47 12.22
N THR A 98 1.82 -8.67 11.93
CA THR A 98 2.50 -9.63 11.03
C THR A 98 1.46 -10.27 10.09
N PRO A 99 1.87 -11.00 9.04
CA PRO A 99 0.92 -11.73 8.19
C PRO A 99 0.04 -12.74 8.93
N THR A 100 0.40 -13.10 10.16
CA THR A 100 -0.32 -14.01 11.05
C THR A 100 -0.75 -13.32 12.35
N ALA A 101 -0.77 -11.99 12.41
CA ALA A 101 -1.23 -11.26 13.58
C ALA A 101 -1.86 -9.91 13.21
N GLN A 102 -3.09 -9.69 13.67
CA GLN A 102 -3.88 -8.51 13.34
C GLN A 102 -3.79 -7.44 14.44
N THR A 103 -3.50 -6.19 14.07
CA THR A 103 -3.48 -5.01 14.95
C THR A 103 -4.88 -4.43 15.17
N ASP A 104 -4.97 -3.31 15.89
CA ASP A 104 -6.17 -2.48 16.03
C ASP A 104 -7.31 -3.11 16.83
N TRP A 105 -6.96 -4.08 17.67
CA TRP A 105 -7.83 -4.58 18.71
C TRP A 105 -7.70 -3.70 19.95
N ARG A 106 -8.82 -3.23 20.48
CA ARG A 106 -8.87 -2.25 21.56
C ARG A 106 -9.75 -2.75 22.69
N TYR A 107 -9.41 -2.27 23.89
CA TYR A 107 -10.23 -2.42 25.07
C TYR A 107 -11.32 -1.35 25.09
N CYS A 108 -12.57 -1.76 25.30
CA CYS A 108 -13.68 -0.84 25.46
C CYS A 108 -13.82 -0.37 26.91
N GLY A 109 -13.62 0.92 27.17
CA GLY A 109 -13.72 1.49 28.53
C GLY A 109 -15.11 1.47 29.16
N LYS A 110 -16.15 1.09 28.41
CA LYS A 110 -17.55 1.07 28.88
C LYS A 110 -18.05 -0.35 29.18
N CYS A 111 -17.81 -1.28 28.24
CA CYS A 111 -18.27 -2.66 28.40
C CYS A 111 -17.17 -3.62 28.84
N HIS A 112 -15.90 -3.19 28.78
CA HIS A 112 -14.71 -3.98 29.08
C HIS A 112 -14.42 -5.11 28.08
N ALA A 113 -15.24 -5.24 27.03
CA ALA A 113 -14.99 -6.19 25.96
C ALA A 113 -13.81 -5.76 25.09
N MET A 114 -13.12 -6.77 24.55
CA MET A 114 -12.20 -6.60 23.44
C MET A 114 -13.00 -6.37 22.16
N PHE A 115 -12.68 -5.32 21.41
CA PHE A 115 -13.32 -5.03 20.14
C PHE A 115 -12.30 -4.59 19.08
N TYR A 116 -12.65 -4.76 17.82
CA TYR A 116 -11.81 -4.29 16.72
C TYR A 116 -12.16 -2.83 16.37
N ASP A 117 -11.19 -1.92 16.48
CA ASP A 117 -11.34 -0.48 16.24
C ASP A 117 -10.93 -0.08 14.81
N GLY A 118 -10.86 -1.04 13.89
CA GLY A 118 -10.57 -0.75 12.48
C GLY A 118 -11.76 -0.19 11.69
N TYR A 119 -12.94 -0.04 12.30
CA TYR A 119 -14.16 0.48 11.67
C TYR A 119 -14.68 1.77 12.33
N PRO A 120 -15.11 2.80 11.56
CA PRO A 120 -15.56 4.08 12.11
C PRO A 120 -16.79 4.00 13.03
N ASP A 121 -17.69 3.05 12.79
CA ASP A 121 -18.92 2.85 13.58
C ASP A 121 -18.65 2.18 14.94
N LYS A 122 -17.46 1.59 15.11
CA LYS A 122 -16.98 0.94 16.35
C LYS A 122 -17.97 -0.08 16.94
N GLY A 123 -18.81 -0.69 16.11
CA GLY A 123 -19.76 -1.74 16.52
C GLY A 123 -20.85 -1.29 17.48
N LYS A 124 -21.52 -2.25 18.13
CA LYS A 124 -22.62 -2.00 19.09
C LYS A 124 -22.17 -2.35 20.50
N CYS A 125 -22.09 -1.34 21.35
CA CYS A 125 -21.72 -1.49 22.75
C CYS A 125 -22.96 -1.70 23.63
N PRO A 126 -22.94 -2.65 24.60
CA PRO A 126 -24.04 -2.82 25.55
C PRO A 126 -24.24 -1.61 26.49
N ALA A 127 -23.23 -0.74 26.61
CA ALA A 127 -23.34 0.54 27.30
C ALA A 127 -24.01 1.65 26.45
N GLY A 128 -24.39 1.36 25.21
CA GLY A 128 -24.95 2.31 24.27
C GLY A 128 -23.89 2.91 23.32
N GLY A 129 -24.33 3.21 22.09
CA GLY A 129 -23.47 3.70 21.01
C GLY A 129 -22.40 2.70 20.56
N GLY A 130 -21.34 3.22 19.92
CA GLY A 130 -20.16 2.44 19.55
C GLY A 130 -19.20 2.19 20.72
N HIS A 131 -18.27 1.25 20.56
CA HIS A 131 -17.24 0.97 21.56
C HIS A 131 -16.29 2.15 21.75
N GLN A 132 -15.72 2.27 22.95
CA GLN A 132 -14.80 3.35 23.30
C GLN A 132 -13.40 2.79 23.49
N ALA A 133 -12.55 2.95 22.47
CA ALA A 133 -11.15 2.53 22.55
C ALA A 133 -10.40 3.31 23.62
N ILE A 134 -9.84 2.59 24.60
CA ILE A 134 -8.86 3.11 25.55
C ILE A 134 -7.76 2.06 25.79
N GLY A 135 -6.68 2.45 26.46
CA GLY A 135 -5.55 1.57 26.74
C GLY A 135 -4.75 1.20 25.50
N TYR A 136 -4.11 0.03 25.53
CA TYR A 136 -3.17 -0.44 24.53
C TYR A 136 -3.81 -0.76 23.16
N ASN A 137 -2.96 -0.86 22.13
CA ASN A 137 -3.33 -1.46 20.86
C ASN A 137 -2.93 -2.94 20.84
N PHE A 138 -3.90 -3.84 20.93
CA PHE A 138 -3.65 -5.28 20.96
C PHE A 138 -3.42 -5.84 19.57
N VAL A 139 -2.56 -6.86 19.53
CA VAL A 139 -2.16 -7.56 18.30
C VAL A 139 -2.47 -9.03 18.49
N LEU A 140 -3.50 -9.50 17.80
CA LEU A 140 -4.02 -10.85 17.99
C LEU A 140 -3.45 -11.81 16.94
N PRO A 141 -2.72 -12.87 17.35
CA PRO A 141 -2.28 -13.91 16.44
C PRO A 141 -3.47 -14.64 15.83
N HIS A 142 -3.36 -15.06 14.58
CA HIS A 142 -4.37 -15.84 13.87
C HIS A 142 -3.74 -16.89 12.96
N ASP A 143 -4.53 -17.90 12.59
CA ASP A 143 -4.13 -18.84 11.53
C ASP A 143 -3.93 -18.06 10.21
N PRO A 144 -2.96 -18.44 9.35
CA PRO A 144 -2.79 -17.82 8.04
C PRO A 144 -4.11 -17.87 7.26
N ALA A 145 -4.42 -16.80 6.53
CA ALA A 145 -5.64 -16.73 5.72
C ALA A 145 -5.75 -17.99 4.83
N PRO A 146 -6.91 -18.67 4.78
CA PRO A 146 -7.05 -19.83 3.90
C PRO A 146 -6.78 -19.40 2.44
N PRO A 147 -6.11 -20.25 1.64
CA PRO A 147 -5.94 -19.98 0.22
C PRO A 147 -7.29 -20.14 -0.50
N VAL A 148 -7.87 -19.01 -0.92
CA VAL A 148 -8.90 -18.85 -1.98
C VAL A 148 -10.36 -19.22 -1.64
N ALA A 149 -11.26 -18.22 -1.73
CA ALA A 149 -12.47 -18.21 -2.58
C ALA A 149 -13.44 -17.09 -2.11
N ILE A 150 -13.46 -15.97 -2.84
CA ILE A 150 -14.50 -14.95 -2.71
C ILE A 150 -15.77 -15.54 -3.34
N GLN A 151 -16.67 -16.11 -2.54
CA GLN A 151 -18.05 -16.32 -2.97
C GLN A 151 -18.93 -15.23 -2.33
N PRO A 152 -19.65 -14.43 -3.11
CA PRO A 152 -20.64 -13.50 -2.57
C PRO A 152 -21.88 -14.29 -2.14
N PHE A 153 -22.29 -14.17 -0.87
CA PHE A 153 -23.58 -14.68 -0.40
C PHE A 153 -24.59 -13.53 -0.28
N PRO A 154 -25.90 -13.78 -0.45
CA PRO A 154 -26.88 -12.71 -0.55
C PRO A 154 -27.34 -12.26 0.84
N GLY A 155 -27.12 -10.99 1.18
CA GLY A 155 -27.64 -10.33 2.39
C GLY A 155 -26.62 -9.53 3.24
N ASP A 156 -25.43 -9.29 2.72
CA ASP A 156 -24.22 -8.90 3.47
C ASP A 156 -24.21 -7.50 4.12
N ILE A 157 -23.83 -7.47 5.40
CA ILE A 157 -23.04 -6.36 5.97
C ILE A 157 -21.59 -6.61 5.53
N ILE A 158 -21.10 -5.79 4.60
CA ILE A 158 -19.77 -5.92 4.01
C ILE A 158 -18.71 -5.59 5.08
N VAL A 159 -17.85 -6.56 5.39
CA VAL A 159 -16.57 -6.34 6.07
C VAL A 159 -15.67 -5.61 5.07
N THR A 160 -15.78 -4.28 5.00
CA THR A 160 -15.06 -3.50 4.00
C THR A 160 -13.59 -3.39 4.40
N THR A 161 -12.69 -3.93 3.57
CA THR A 161 -11.25 -3.64 3.65
C THR A 161 -11.03 -2.12 3.61
N PRO A 162 -9.90 -1.57 4.08
CA PRO A 162 -9.63 -0.14 3.95
C PRO A 162 -9.77 0.38 2.51
N ILE A 163 -9.38 -0.44 1.54
CA ILE A 163 -9.55 -0.17 0.11
C ILE A 163 -11.02 -0.17 -0.29
N GLU A 164 -11.81 -1.16 0.12
CA GLU A 164 -13.23 -1.21 -0.18
C GLU A 164 -13.98 -0.03 0.45
N ARG A 165 -13.65 0.34 1.69
CA ARG A 165 -14.23 1.51 2.36
C ARG A 165 -13.93 2.79 1.58
N LYS A 166 -12.67 2.97 1.19
CA LYS A 166 -12.24 4.11 0.40
C LYS A 166 -12.96 4.17 -0.94
N TYR A 167 -13.11 3.03 -1.60
CA TYR A 167 -13.83 2.91 -2.86
C TYR A 167 -15.29 3.39 -2.72
N GLN A 168 -16.00 2.92 -1.70
CA GLN A 168 -17.38 3.35 -1.43
C GLN A 168 -17.48 4.85 -1.10
N GLU A 169 -16.49 5.43 -0.42
CA GLU A 169 -16.43 6.89 -0.19
C GLU A 169 -16.24 7.67 -1.49
N LEU A 170 -15.36 7.20 -2.37
CA LEU A 170 -15.11 7.82 -3.66
C LEU A 170 -16.32 7.76 -4.57
N LEU A 171 -17.05 6.63 -4.60
CA LEU A 171 -18.30 6.51 -5.35
C LEU A 171 -19.34 7.56 -4.91
N LYS A 172 -19.45 7.83 -3.61
CA LYS A 172 -20.33 8.89 -3.08
C LYS A 172 -19.88 10.29 -3.49
N LYS A 173 -18.58 10.48 -3.74
CA LYS A 173 -18.00 11.72 -4.29
C LYS A 173 -18.08 11.82 -5.82
N GLY A 174 -18.75 10.87 -6.48
CA GLY A 174 -18.97 10.86 -7.92
C GLY A 174 -17.83 10.23 -8.72
N PHE A 175 -16.85 9.58 -8.07
CA PHE A 175 -15.91 8.74 -8.80
C PHE A 175 -16.67 7.63 -9.51
N LYS A 176 -16.18 7.29 -10.71
CA LYS A 176 -16.72 6.21 -11.52
C LYS A 176 -15.68 5.11 -11.65
N GLY A 177 -16.16 3.93 -11.99
CA GLY A 177 -15.33 2.80 -12.41
C GLY A 177 -15.49 1.58 -11.54
N THR A 178 -15.23 0.42 -12.16
CA THR A 178 -15.36 -0.90 -11.54
C THR A 178 -13.99 -1.48 -11.22
N PRO A 179 -13.86 -2.32 -10.17
CA PRO A 179 -12.63 -3.03 -9.90
C PRO A 179 -12.21 -3.86 -11.11
N VAL A 180 -10.92 -3.84 -11.45
CA VAL A 180 -10.36 -4.68 -12.53
C VAL A 180 -9.57 -5.88 -12.02
N SER A 181 -9.36 -5.93 -10.71
CA SER A 181 -8.67 -7.02 -10.03
C SER A 181 -9.23 -7.15 -8.61
N ALA A 182 -9.05 -8.32 -8.01
CA ALA A 182 -9.18 -8.45 -6.58
C ALA A 182 -8.13 -7.58 -5.88
N GLU A 183 -8.40 -7.21 -4.63
CA GLU A 183 -7.36 -6.63 -3.78
C GLU A 183 -6.20 -7.60 -3.65
N HIS A 184 -4.98 -7.10 -3.85
CA HIS A 184 -3.77 -7.91 -3.77
C HIS A 184 -2.77 -7.30 -2.80
N THR A 185 -1.93 -8.17 -2.24
CA THR A 185 -0.78 -7.79 -1.45
C THR A 185 0.29 -7.18 -2.34
N VAL A 186 0.79 -6.02 -1.95
CA VAL A 186 1.92 -5.36 -2.62
C VAL A 186 3.21 -6.14 -2.31
N THR A 187 4.24 -5.92 -3.11
CA THR A 187 5.52 -6.63 -3.06
C THR A 187 6.25 -6.54 -1.71
N ASP A 188 5.99 -5.52 -0.90
CA ASP A 188 6.51 -5.39 0.46
C ASP A 188 5.90 -6.40 1.46
N GLY A 189 4.87 -7.15 1.05
CA GLY A 189 4.17 -8.12 1.89
C GLY A 189 3.16 -7.50 2.86
N VAL A 190 3.13 -6.17 2.99
CA VAL A 190 2.35 -5.43 3.99
C VAL A 190 1.21 -4.66 3.32
N GLY A 191 1.52 -3.84 2.32
CA GLY A 191 0.51 -3.02 1.67
C GLY A 191 -0.51 -3.83 0.90
N ARG A 192 -1.61 -3.18 0.59
CA ARG A 192 -2.67 -3.69 -0.28
C ARG A 192 -2.93 -2.69 -1.39
N ALA A 193 -3.34 -3.19 -2.54
CA ALA A 193 -3.74 -2.33 -3.66
C ALA A 193 -4.90 -2.95 -4.43
N ARG A 194 -5.71 -2.08 -5.04
CA ARG A 194 -6.72 -2.48 -6.02
C ARG A 194 -6.82 -1.43 -7.12
N ALA A 195 -6.85 -1.89 -8.37
CA ALA A 195 -7.06 -1.06 -9.54
C ALA A 195 -8.52 -1.04 -9.98
N TYR A 196 -8.92 0.06 -10.59
CA TYR A 196 -10.27 0.37 -11.05
C TYR A 196 -10.22 0.98 -12.46
N ASN A 197 -11.28 0.79 -13.24
CA ASN A 197 -11.41 1.35 -14.59
C ASN A 197 -12.77 2.02 -14.75
N ASN A 198 -12.77 3.27 -15.23
CA ASN A 198 -13.98 4.07 -15.44
C ASN A 198 -14.37 4.26 -16.91
N GLY A 199 -13.73 3.53 -17.83
CA GLY A 199 -13.89 3.66 -19.28
C GLY A 199 -13.08 4.81 -19.91
N MET A 200 -12.45 5.67 -19.10
CA MET A 200 -11.58 6.78 -19.55
C MET A 200 -10.12 6.61 -19.14
N GLY A 201 -9.81 5.67 -18.24
CA GLY A 201 -8.47 5.39 -17.76
C GLY A 201 -8.45 4.52 -16.51
N PHE A 202 -7.26 4.05 -16.12
CA PHE A 202 -7.07 3.33 -14.86
C PHE A 202 -6.79 4.30 -13.71
N TRP A 203 -7.27 3.92 -12.54
CA TRP A 203 -6.92 4.51 -11.26
C TRP A 203 -6.80 3.40 -10.22
N SER A 204 -6.16 3.67 -9.10
CA SER A 204 -5.98 2.65 -8.07
C SER A 204 -6.09 3.23 -6.67
N ILE A 205 -6.50 2.38 -5.73
CA ILE A 205 -6.47 2.67 -4.30
C ILE A 205 -5.41 1.80 -3.67
N TRP A 206 -4.53 2.43 -2.89
CA TRP A 206 -3.43 1.79 -2.19
C TRP A 206 -3.56 2.02 -0.70
N TRP A 207 -3.27 0.99 0.07
CA TRP A 207 -3.31 1.02 1.51
C TRP A 207 -2.02 0.46 2.10
N HIS A 208 -1.52 1.14 3.13
CA HIS A 208 -0.51 0.64 4.05
C HIS A 208 -0.92 1.07 5.47
N PRO A 209 -0.65 0.27 6.53
CA PRO A 209 -1.03 0.62 7.90
C PRO A 209 -0.52 2.00 8.35
N GLU A 210 0.63 2.43 7.85
CA GLU A 210 1.22 3.74 8.18
C GLU A 210 0.70 4.93 7.36
N THR A 211 0.01 4.68 6.24
CA THR A 211 -0.42 5.74 5.32
C THR A 211 -1.93 5.81 5.15
N GLY A 212 -2.66 4.74 5.46
CA GLY A 212 -4.09 4.67 5.17
C GLY A 212 -4.37 4.41 3.68
N ALA A 213 -5.66 4.41 3.32
CA ALA A 213 -6.12 4.10 1.97
C ALA A 213 -6.31 5.38 1.14
N HIS A 214 -5.56 5.49 0.05
CA HIS A 214 -5.53 6.67 -0.81
C HIS A 214 -5.63 6.29 -2.27
N GLU A 215 -6.33 7.12 -3.03
CA GLU A 215 -6.45 6.95 -4.47
C GLU A 215 -5.39 7.76 -5.23
N VAL A 216 -4.96 7.19 -6.36
CA VAL A 216 -4.10 7.87 -7.33
C VAL A 216 -4.69 7.60 -8.72
N HIS A 217 -4.84 8.64 -9.54
CA HIS A 217 -5.43 8.52 -10.87
C HIS A 217 -4.73 9.37 -11.94
N GLY A 218 -5.17 9.19 -13.19
CA GLY A 218 -4.74 10.01 -14.33
C GLY A 218 -3.22 10.07 -14.53
N ALA A 219 -2.73 11.24 -14.96
CA ALA A 219 -1.32 11.45 -15.28
C ALA A 219 -0.39 11.29 -14.07
N ILE A 220 -0.87 11.55 -12.85
CA ILE A 220 -0.09 11.33 -11.63
C ILE A 220 0.11 9.84 -11.38
N HIS A 221 -0.94 9.04 -11.55
CA HIS A 221 -0.86 7.58 -11.46
C HIS A 221 0.12 7.01 -12.50
N GLU A 222 0.02 7.44 -13.76
CA GLU A 222 0.94 7.03 -14.82
C GLU A 222 2.39 7.37 -14.49
N LYS A 223 2.63 8.60 -14.00
CA LYS A 223 3.96 9.05 -13.59
C LYS A 223 4.51 8.25 -12.42
N TRP A 224 3.68 8.00 -11.42
CA TRP A 224 4.08 7.24 -10.24
C TRP A 224 4.47 5.80 -10.60
N PHE A 225 3.73 5.16 -11.50
CA PHE A 225 4.08 3.84 -11.99
C PHE A 225 5.35 3.84 -12.84
N SER A 226 5.60 4.88 -13.65
CA SER A 226 6.83 4.97 -14.45
C SER A 226 8.09 5.17 -13.61
N LEU A 227 7.96 5.74 -12.41
CA LEU A 227 9.05 5.89 -11.44
C LEU A 227 9.32 4.61 -10.62
N GLY A 228 8.52 3.56 -10.81
CA GLY A 228 8.55 2.37 -9.97
C GLY A 228 7.85 2.63 -8.63
N TYR A 229 6.54 2.34 -8.56
CA TYR A 229 5.72 2.61 -7.38
C TYR A 229 6.33 2.05 -6.07
N HIS A 230 6.98 0.87 -6.13
CA HIS A 230 7.59 0.19 -5.00
C HIS A 230 8.82 0.92 -4.44
N LEU A 231 9.53 1.69 -5.27
CA LEU A 231 10.65 2.55 -4.85
C LEU A 231 10.17 3.94 -4.45
N PHE A 232 9.05 4.40 -5.00
CA PHE A 232 8.54 5.74 -4.73
C PHE A 232 7.80 5.81 -3.39
N GLY A 233 7.09 4.74 -3.01
CA GLY A 233 6.37 4.63 -1.74
C GLY A 233 4.85 4.72 -1.91
N TYR A 234 4.12 4.69 -0.79
CA TYR A 234 2.66 4.70 -0.75
C TYR A 234 2.09 6.11 -0.77
N PRO A 235 0.94 6.35 -1.43
CA PRO A 235 0.25 7.62 -1.32
C PRO A 235 -0.18 7.90 0.13
N ILE A 236 0.01 9.15 0.57
CA ILE A 236 -0.46 9.68 1.87
C ILE A 236 -1.56 10.74 1.70
N THR A 237 -1.94 11.02 0.46
CA THR A 237 -3.10 11.85 0.09
C THR A 237 -3.84 11.19 -1.06
N ASP A 238 -5.13 11.48 -1.19
CA ASP A 238 -5.82 11.34 -2.48
C ASP A 238 -5.25 12.33 -3.50
N GLU A 239 -5.69 12.28 -4.76
CA GLU A 239 -5.37 13.34 -5.71
C GLU A 239 -6.14 14.61 -5.32
N LEU A 240 -5.39 15.66 -4.96
CA LEU A 240 -5.95 16.93 -4.49
C LEU A 240 -5.71 18.05 -5.49
N THR A 241 -6.65 19.00 -5.56
CA THR A 241 -6.45 20.28 -6.27
C THR A 241 -5.42 21.11 -5.52
N THR A 242 -4.46 21.69 -6.26
CA THR A 242 -3.47 22.59 -5.67
C THR A 242 -4.14 23.86 -5.11
N PRO A 243 -3.60 24.45 -4.04
CA PRO A 243 -4.12 25.67 -3.41
C PRO A 243 -4.30 26.91 -4.32
N ASP A 244 -3.68 26.94 -5.50
CA ASP A 244 -3.85 27.99 -6.53
C ASP A 244 -4.91 27.64 -7.60
N GLY A 245 -5.47 26.43 -7.55
CA GLY A 245 -6.48 25.92 -8.48
C GLY A 245 -5.96 25.49 -9.85
N ARG A 246 -4.66 25.61 -10.15
CA ARG A 246 -4.11 25.35 -11.49
C ARG A 246 -3.81 23.88 -11.75
N GLY A 247 -3.50 23.10 -10.71
CA GLY A 247 -2.96 21.76 -10.84
C GLY A 247 -3.59 20.73 -9.92
N ARG A 248 -2.96 19.55 -9.90
CA ARG A 248 -3.29 18.40 -9.06
C ARG A 248 -2.02 17.85 -8.42
N TYR A 249 -2.14 17.19 -7.28
CA TYR A 249 -1.00 16.52 -6.66
C TYR A 249 -1.39 15.31 -5.82
N ASN A 250 -0.45 14.38 -5.67
CA ASN A 250 -0.41 13.42 -4.57
C ASN A 250 0.91 13.56 -3.81
N HIS A 251 0.86 13.39 -2.49
CA HIS A 251 2.04 13.14 -1.68
C HIS A 251 2.21 11.65 -1.42
N PHE A 252 3.46 11.21 -1.29
CA PHE A 252 3.84 9.82 -1.08
C PHE A 252 4.83 9.70 0.06
N ARG A 253 4.84 8.55 0.73
CA ARG A 253 5.82 8.19 1.77
C ARG A 253 6.48 6.87 1.42
N ASP A 254 7.80 6.89 1.38
CA ASP A 254 8.61 5.69 1.19
C ASP A 254 8.74 4.93 2.51
N VAL A 255 7.70 4.19 2.87
CA VAL A 255 7.59 3.47 4.17
C VAL A 255 8.70 2.44 4.40
N ASN A 256 9.35 1.98 3.33
CA ASN A 256 10.39 0.96 3.36
C ASN A 256 11.79 1.54 3.60
N SER A 257 11.96 2.86 3.44
CA SER A 257 13.21 3.55 3.71
C SER A 257 13.34 3.94 5.21
N PRO A 258 14.54 3.87 5.83
CA PRO A 258 14.72 4.11 7.27
C PRO A 258 14.17 5.45 7.79
N ASN A 259 14.30 6.52 6.98
CA ASN A 259 13.83 7.87 7.33
C ASN A 259 12.45 8.20 6.76
N LYS A 260 11.81 7.22 6.11
CA LYS A 260 10.50 7.33 5.45
C LYS A 260 10.30 8.64 4.70
N PRO A 261 11.23 9.01 3.79
CA PRO A 261 11.19 10.30 3.12
C PRO A 261 9.89 10.45 2.34
N GLU A 262 9.37 11.66 2.36
CA GLU A 262 8.21 12.00 1.56
C GLU A 262 8.62 12.44 0.16
N LYS A 263 7.78 12.10 -0.80
CA LYS A 263 7.92 12.44 -2.22
C LYS A 263 6.60 13.02 -2.70
N SER A 264 6.60 13.71 -3.82
CA SER A 264 5.37 14.32 -4.34
C SER A 264 5.37 14.29 -5.85
N ILE A 265 4.18 14.17 -6.43
CA ILE A 265 3.99 14.30 -7.87
C ILE A 265 2.95 15.38 -8.09
N TYR A 266 3.31 16.39 -8.86
CA TYR A 266 2.45 17.50 -9.23
C TYR A 266 2.17 17.48 -10.72
N TRP A 267 0.95 17.81 -11.09
CA TRP A 267 0.50 17.88 -12.47
C TRP A 267 -0.17 19.23 -12.77
N THR A 268 0.12 19.78 -13.95
CA THR A 268 -0.69 20.84 -14.57
C THR A 268 -0.96 20.50 -16.03
N PRO A 269 -1.99 21.11 -16.66
CA PRO A 269 -2.21 20.96 -18.10
C PRO A 269 -1.02 21.42 -18.96
N GLN A 270 -0.22 22.38 -18.48
CA GLN A 270 0.89 22.96 -19.24
C GLN A 270 2.19 22.16 -19.10
N THR A 271 2.40 21.54 -17.94
CA THR A 271 3.69 20.91 -17.59
C THR A 271 3.62 19.39 -17.59
N GLY A 272 2.45 18.78 -17.43
CA GLY A 272 2.33 17.34 -17.18
C GLY A 272 2.73 16.97 -15.74
N ALA A 273 2.84 15.67 -15.46
CA ALA A 273 3.12 15.16 -14.12
C ALA A 273 4.62 14.99 -13.87
N HIS A 274 5.14 15.63 -12.81
CA HIS A 274 6.56 15.60 -12.43
C HIS A 274 6.74 15.25 -10.97
N ALA A 275 7.73 14.40 -10.68
CA ALA A 275 8.09 14.05 -9.32
C ALA A 275 9.05 15.06 -8.71
N VAL A 276 8.81 15.43 -7.45
CA VAL A 276 9.65 16.27 -6.61
C VAL A 276 9.97 15.47 -5.35
N GLN A 277 11.24 15.32 -5.01
CA GLN A 277 11.68 14.44 -3.92
C GLN A 277 12.89 14.99 -3.17
N GLY A 278 13.17 14.41 -2.00
CA GLY A 278 14.35 14.71 -1.18
C GLY A 278 14.48 16.19 -0.82
N LYS A 279 15.73 16.65 -0.68
CA LYS A 279 16.04 18.03 -0.26
C LYS A 279 15.49 19.11 -1.21
N ILE A 280 15.31 18.78 -2.49
CA ILE A 280 14.68 19.70 -3.45
C ILE A 280 13.20 19.91 -3.10
N ARG A 281 12.47 18.81 -2.82
CA ARG A 281 11.08 18.89 -2.33
C ARG A 281 11.00 19.68 -1.04
N ASP A 282 11.86 19.40 -0.07
CA ASP A 282 11.84 20.07 1.23
C ASP A 282 12.06 21.57 1.07
N LYS A 283 12.99 21.99 0.19
CA LYS A 283 13.22 23.40 -0.09
C LYS A 283 12.05 24.05 -0.82
N TRP A 284 11.47 23.37 -1.81
CA TRP A 284 10.30 23.86 -2.53
C TRP A 284 9.10 24.04 -1.60
N ALA A 285 8.91 23.10 -0.66
CA ALA A 285 7.91 23.20 0.39
C ALA A 285 8.12 24.41 1.30
N GLU A 286 9.37 24.63 1.74
CA GLU A 286 9.77 25.77 2.59
C GLU A 286 9.44 27.13 1.96
N ILE A 287 9.62 27.24 0.64
CA ILE A 287 9.37 28.50 -0.10
C ILE A 287 7.93 28.65 -0.61
N GLY A 288 7.02 27.74 -0.24
CA GLY A 288 5.59 27.86 -0.52
C GLY A 288 5.07 27.04 -1.71
N TRP A 289 5.73 25.94 -2.08
CA TRP A 289 5.29 25.00 -3.11
C TRP A 289 4.98 25.68 -4.45
N GLU A 290 3.87 25.36 -5.10
CA GLU A 290 3.45 25.93 -6.39
C GLU A 290 3.15 27.43 -6.32
N LYS A 291 2.91 27.97 -5.12
CA LYS A 291 2.73 29.41 -4.88
C LYS A 291 4.04 30.17 -4.72
N SER A 292 5.18 29.46 -4.69
CA SER A 292 6.50 30.08 -4.66
C SER A 292 6.79 30.85 -5.96
N PRO A 293 7.75 31.78 -5.95
CA PRO A 293 8.13 32.52 -7.16
C PRO A 293 8.58 31.66 -8.34
N ILE A 294 9.00 30.41 -8.10
CA ILE A 294 9.47 29.50 -9.15
C ILE A 294 8.35 28.64 -9.76
N GLY A 295 7.17 28.57 -9.16
CA GLY A 295 5.99 27.88 -9.71
C GLY A 295 6.05 26.35 -9.67
N TYR A 296 5.47 25.72 -10.70
CA TYR A 296 5.39 24.26 -10.81
C TYR A 296 6.66 23.60 -11.36
N PRO A 297 6.94 22.33 -11.02
CA PRO A 297 7.99 21.57 -11.68
C PRO A 297 7.66 21.36 -13.17
N ILE A 298 8.68 21.48 -14.03
CA ILE A 298 8.62 21.18 -15.47
C ILE A 298 9.56 20.05 -15.89
N SER A 299 10.33 19.51 -14.93
CA SER A 299 11.13 18.30 -15.09
C SER A 299 11.08 17.49 -13.81
N ASP A 300 11.44 16.21 -13.88
CA ASP A 300 11.89 15.48 -12.70
C ASP A 300 13.27 15.96 -12.23
N GLU A 301 13.66 15.51 -11.05
CA GLU A 301 15.02 15.66 -10.51
C GLU A 301 16.05 14.98 -11.44
N LYS A 302 17.10 15.73 -11.80
CA LYS A 302 18.23 15.28 -12.64
C LYS A 302 19.53 15.36 -11.87
N SER A 303 20.44 14.43 -12.12
CA SER A 303 21.82 14.50 -11.62
C SER A 303 22.67 15.41 -12.52
N TYR A 304 23.63 16.14 -11.94
CA TYR A 304 24.65 16.87 -12.70
C TYR A 304 26.07 16.55 -12.19
N SER A 305 27.09 16.93 -12.96
CA SER A 305 28.49 16.61 -12.67
C SER A 305 28.98 17.29 -11.37
N GLY A 306 28.94 16.54 -10.27
CA GLY A 306 29.48 16.89 -8.94
C GLY A 306 29.01 15.89 -7.87
N PRO A 307 29.75 15.67 -6.76
CA PRO A 307 29.33 14.75 -5.71
C PRO A 307 27.98 15.17 -5.09
N GLY A 308 26.94 14.36 -5.29
CA GLY A 308 25.60 14.63 -4.76
C GLY A 308 24.80 15.71 -5.50
N GLY A 309 25.33 16.25 -6.61
CA GLY A 309 24.70 17.31 -7.38
C GLY A 309 23.40 16.84 -8.04
N LYS A 310 22.27 17.39 -7.58
CA LYS A 310 20.95 17.18 -8.18
C LYS A 310 20.31 18.51 -8.49
N TYR A 311 19.48 18.60 -9.52
CA TYR A 311 18.71 19.80 -9.81
C TYR A 311 17.36 19.47 -10.40
N GLN A 312 16.43 20.41 -10.31
CA GLN A 312 15.10 20.31 -10.87
C GLN A 312 14.66 21.67 -11.40
N ILE A 313 14.02 21.65 -12.57
CA ILE A 313 13.58 22.86 -13.25
C ILE A 313 12.09 23.10 -12.93
N PHE A 314 11.77 24.35 -12.65
CA PHE A 314 10.43 24.86 -12.39
C PHE A 314 10.06 25.95 -13.41
N GLU A 315 8.78 26.34 -13.47
CA GLU A 315 8.25 27.31 -14.45
C GLU A 315 9.09 28.60 -14.54
N ASN A 316 9.53 29.13 -13.40
CA ASN A 316 10.24 30.42 -13.31
C ASN A 316 11.60 30.33 -12.59
N GLY A 317 12.19 29.14 -12.53
CA GLY A 317 13.48 28.95 -11.86
C GLY A 317 13.96 27.50 -11.82
N GLU A 318 15.00 27.27 -11.04
CA GLU A 318 15.52 25.94 -10.74
C GLU A 318 15.90 25.83 -9.26
N ILE A 319 15.78 24.62 -8.71
CA ILE A 319 16.40 24.27 -7.43
C ILE A 319 17.53 23.31 -7.73
N TYR A 320 18.73 23.60 -7.20
CA TYR A 320 19.89 22.71 -7.31
C TYR A 320 20.46 22.41 -5.93
N LEU A 321 21.01 21.22 -5.78
CA LEU A 321 21.69 20.75 -4.59
C LEU A 321 23.19 20.95 -4.76
N ASP A 322 23.79 21.73 -3.87
CA ASP A 322 25.24 21.87 -3.75
C ASP A 322 25.73 21.37 -2.38
N TYR A 323 27.00 21.64 -2.07
CA TYR A 323 27.61 21.28 -0.79
C TYR A 323 26.88 21.89 0.42
N TYR A 324 26.26 23.06 0.26
CA TYR A 324 25.57 23.79 1.31
C TYR A 324 24.08 23.42 1.44
N GLY A 325 23.53 22.69 0.47
CA GLY A 325 22.15 22.21 0.47
C GLY A 325 21.38 22.59 -0.79
N ALA A 326 20.06 22.64 -0.69
CA ALA A 326 19.19 23.02 -1.80
C ALA A 326 19.10 24.55 -1.93
N GLN A 327 19.53 25.06 -3.08
CA GLN A 327 19.54 26.49 -3.43
C GLN A 327 18.49 26.79 -4.51
N VAL A 328 17.85 27.95 -4.41
CA VAL A 328 16.86 28.42 -5.38
C VAL A 328 17.51 29.45 -6.30
N LYS A 329 17.32 29.30 -7.61
CA LYS A 329 17.69 30.29 -8.61
C LYS A 329 16.47 30.73 -9.37
N ILE A 330 16.12 32.00 -9.22
CA ILE A 330 14.98 32.63 -9.88
C ILE A 330 15.45 33.17 -11.24
N GLY A 331 14.65 32.93 -12.29
CA GLY A 331 14.93 33.36 -13.65
C GLY A 331 14.71 32.23 -14.65
N PRO A 332 14.58 32.53 -15.95
CA PRO A 332 14.41 31.50 -16.97
C PRO A 332 15.55 30.47 -16.88
N PRO A 333 15.27 29.17 -17.11
CA PRO A 333 16.29 28.12 -17.04
C PRO A 333 17.50 28.52 -17.89
N ALA A 334 18.72 28.38 -17.36
CA ALA A 334 19.92 28.74 -18.11
C ALA A 334 19.97 27.88 -19.38
N THR A 335 19.78 28.50 -20.54
CA THR A 335 19.80 27.85 -21.85
C THR A 335 21.22 27.43 -22.21
N GLY A 336 21.65 26.28 -21.69
CA GLY A 336 22.75 25.49 -22.23
C GLY A 336 22.19 24.42 -23.15
N SER A 337 22.04 24.75 -24.44
CA SER A 337 21.87 23.83 -25.58
C SER A 337 21.01 22.57 -25.35
N VAL A 338 19.69 22.73 -25.35
CA VAL A 338 18.81 21.75 -25.99
C VAL A 338 17.96 22.53 -26.98
N SER A 339 18.25 22.35 -28.26
CA SER A 339 17.45 22.85 -29.37
C SER A 339 16.01 22.36 -29.21
N THR A 340 15.10 23.31 -29.00
CA THR A 340 13.67 23.12 -29.27
C THR A 340 13.47 22.73 -30.72
N PRO A 341 12.88 21.57 -31.06
CA PRO A 341 12.10 21.51 -32.28
C PRO A 341 10.79 22.23 -31.98
N SER A 342 10.56 23.33 -32.67
CA SER A 342 9.23 23.91 -32.87
C SER A 342 8.37 22.89 -33.63
N GLY A 343 7.82 21.91 -32.91
CA GLY A 343 6.74 21.04 -33.37
C GLY A 343 5.38 21.65 -33.03
N PRO A 344 4.31 21.33 -33.77
CA PRO A 344 3.02 21.96 -33.57
C PRO A 344 2.51 21.69 -32.16
N THR A 345 1.77 22.66 -31.62
CA THR A 345 0.91 22.58 -30.44
C THR A 345 0.52 21.14 -30.14
N PRO A 346 0.77 20.58 -28.94
CA PRO A 346 0.21 19.28 -28.60
C PRO A 346 -1.31 19.42 -28.68
N SER A 347 -1.87 18.85 -29.74
CA SER A 347 -3.28 18.47 -29.80
C SER A 347 -3.61 17.71 -28.51
N PRO A 348 -4.82 17.85 -27.96
CA PRO A 348 -5.20 17.18 -26.72
C PRO A 348 -4.79 15.71 -26.82
N THR A 349 -3.93 15.27 -25.90
CA THR A 349 -3.52 13.87 -25.80
C THR A 349 -4.78 13.03 -25.93
N PRO A 350 -4.85 12.07 -26.87
CA PRO A 350 -5.99 11.18 -26.95
C PRO A 350 -6.19 10.52 -25.57
N PRO A 351 -7.43 10.15 -25.20
CA PRO A 351 -7.73 9.62 -23.87
C PRO A 351 -6.73 8.51 -23.51
N PRO A 352 -6.26 8.45 -22.24
CA PRO A 352 -5.17 7.58 -21.87
C PRO A 352 -5.53 6.12 -22.14
N THR A 353 -4.73 5.46 -22.99
CA THR A 353 -4.91 4.05 -23.28
C THR A 353 -4.57 3.27 -22.02
N ALA A 354 -5.56 2.53 -21.57
CA ALA A 354 -5.60 1.94 -20.26
C ALA A 354 -4.68 0.68 -20.25
N GLY A 355 -3.37 0.86 -20.09
CA GLY A 355 -2.35 -0.21 -20.11
C GLY A 355 -1.40 -0.15 -21.32
N TYR A 356 -0.41 -1.05 -21.32
CA TYR A 356 0.69 -1.05 -22.30
C TYR A 356 0.71 -2.35 -23.11
N SER A 357 1.09 -2.27 -24.39
CA SER A 357 1.24 -3.47 -25.23
C SER A 357 2.48 -4.27 -24.86
N SER A 358 3.58 -3.58 -24.56
CA SER A 358 4.86 -4.20 -24.25
C SER A 358 5.72 -3.34 -23.32
N VAL A 359 6.81 -3.90 -22.80
CA VAL A 359 7.83 -3.18 -22.01
C VAL A 359 9.23 -3.63 -22.43
N SER A 360 10.14 -2.66 -22.58
CA SER A 360 11.56 -2.94 -22.81
C SER A 360 12.27 -3.19 -21.49
N ILE A 361 13.00 -4.31 -21.39
CA ILE A 361 13.77 -4.69 -20.21
C ILE A 361 15.24 -4.83 -20.61
N TYR A 362 16.12 -4.12 -19.91
CA TYR A 362 17.57 -4.20 -20.03
C TYR A 362 18.19 -4.83 -18.80
N ASN A 363 19.23 -5.64 -19.00
CA ASN A 363 20.02 -6.19 -17.90
C ASN A 363 21.36 -5.44 -17.76
N CYS A 364 21.42 -4.53 -16.80
CA CYS A 364 22.62 -3.83 -16.35
C CYS A 364 23.15 -4.33 -15.00
N HIS A 365 22.98 -5.63 -14.71
CA HIS A 365 23.47 -6.24 -13.49
C HIS A 365 24.96 -5.92 -13.26
N THR A 366 25.27 -5.26 -12.16
CA THR A 366 26.62 -4.77 -11.81
C THR A 366 27.70 -5.88 -11.80
N ASP A 367 27.38 -7.06 -11.28
CA ASP A 367 28.27 -8.25 -11.34
C ASP A 367 28.33 -8.92 -12.74
N ARG A 368 27.73 -8.31 -13.76
CA ARG A 368 27.65 -8.84 -15.14
C ARG A 368 27.04 -10.24 -15.22
N ARG A 369 26.08 -10.55 -14.34
CA ARG A 369 25.35 -11.83 -14.33
C ARG A 369 24.11 -11.76 -15.22
N SER A 370 23.72 -12.92 -15.74
CA SER A 370 22.45 -13.07 -16.44
C SER A 370 21.29 -13.09 -15.45
N ILE A 371 20.15 -12.56 -15.86
CA ILE A 371 18.90 -12.60 -15.10
C ILE A 371 17.87 -13.47 -15.82
N ILE A 372 16.95 -14.05 -15.07
CA ILE A 372 15.81 -14.81 -15.61
C ILE A 372 14.56 -13.97 -15.38
N ILE A 373 13.86 -13.65 -16.46
CA ILE A 373 12.62 -12.86 -16.40
C ILE A 373 11.47 -13.84 -16.22
N TRP A 374 10.75 -13.71 -15.10
CA TRP A 374 9.53 -14.43 -14.80
C TRP A 374 8.33 -13.50 -14.95
N VAL A 375 7.21 -14.03 -15.41
CA VAL A 375 5.96 -13.28 -15.54
C VAL A 375 4.82 -14.08 -14.92
N ASN A 376 4.00 -13.41 -14.13
CA ASN A 376 2.69 -13.88 -13.71
C ASN A 376 1.63 -12.97 -14.31
N ASP A 377 0.87 -13.51 -15.25
CA ASP A 377 -0.19 -12.85 -16.01
C ASP A 377 -1.59 -13.30 -15.53
N GLY A 378 -1.67 -13.81 -14.30
CA GLY A 378 -2.84 -14.49 -13.73
C GLY A 378 -2.84 -16.01 -13.89
N SER A 379 -1.92 -16.60 -14.66
CA SER A 379 -1.76 -18.06 -14.79
C SER A 379 -0.72 -18.68 -13.84
N GLY A 380 -0.12 -17.86 -12.97
CA GLY A 380 1.01 -18.23 -12.11
C GLY A 380 2.33 -17.75 -12.69
N LEU A 381 3.40 -17.77 -11.87
CA LEU A 381 4.73 -17.35 -12.29
C LEU A 381 5.34 -18.36 -13.28
N GLN A 382 5.69 -17.89 -14.47
CA GLN A 382 6.35 -18.68 -15.52
C GLN A 382 7.64 -17.98 -15.99
N PRO A 383 8.73 -18.73 -16.25
CA PRO A 383 9.94 -18.14 -16.80
C PRO A 383 9.72 -17.82 -18.28
N VAL A 384 10.02 -16.59 -18.68
CA VAL A 384 9.88 -16.10 -20.07
C VAL A 384 11.19 -16.23 -20.83
N THR A 385 12.28 -15.71 -20.26
CA THR A 385 13.59 -15.73 -20.92
C THR A 385 14.74 -15.55 -19.93
N THR A 386 15.96 -15.87 -20.37
CA THR A 386 17.20 -15.48 -19.70
C THR A 386 17.82 -14.32 -20.48
N LEU A 387 18.07 -13.20 -19.81
CA LEU A 387 18.69 -12.01 -20.38
C LEU A 387 20.12 -11.87 -19.84
N ASN A 388 21.12 -11.99 -20.73
CA ASN A 388 22.52 -11.78 -20.37
C ASN A 388 22.80 -10.31 -20.05
N HIS A 389 23.89 -10.04 -19.34
CA HIS A 389 24.31 -8.67 -19.06
C HIS A 389 24.57 -7.89 -20.36
N GLN A 390 24.29 -6.59 -20.32
CA GLN A 390 24.33 -5.69 -21.48
C GLN A 390 25.38 -4.59 -21.31
N TYR A 391 26.52 -4.94 -20.74
CA TYR A 391 27.69 -4.06 -20.70
C TYR A 391 28.53 -4.26 -21.97
N ASN A 392 28.95 -3.17 -22.60
CA ASN A 392 29.97 -3.24 -23.66
C ASN A 392 31.40 -3.34 -23.07
N ASP A 393 32.40 -3.48 -23.94
CA ASP A 393 33.81 -3.59 -23.55
C ASP A 393 34.34 -2.36 -22.80
N TYR A 394 33.67 -1.22 -22.93
CA TYR A 394 34.01 0.03 -22.24
C TYR A 394 33.32 0.18 -20.87
N GLY A 395 32.51 -0.81 -20.46
CA GLY A 395 31.78 -0.77 -19.19
C GLY A 395 30.51 0.10 -19.19
N THR A 396 29.99 0.47 -20.36
CA THR A 396 28.72 1.21 -20.49
C THR A 396 27.54 0.25 -20.62
N CYS A 397 26.43 0.57 -19.94
CA CYS A 397 25.16 -0.17 -20.01
C CYS A 397 23.97 0.81 -20.01
N PRO A 398 22.87 0.53 -20.73
CA PRO A 398 22.63 -0.61 -21.62
C PRO A 398 23.37 -0.53 -22.95
N ALA A 399 23.95 -1.65 -23.38
CA ALA A 399 24.51 -1.87 -24.70
C ALA A 399 23.81 -3.06 -25.39
N GLY A 400 23.32 -2.84 -26.61
CA GLY A 400 22.52 -3.82 -27.36
C GLY A 400 21.02 -3.61 -27.24
N GLU A 401 20.25 -4.54 -27.81
CA GLU A 401 18.78 -4.47 -27.85
C GLU A 401 18.14 -4.93 -26.52
N PRO A 402 17.03 -4.32 -26.09
CA PRO A 402 16.30 -4.78 -24.91
C PRO A 402 15.58 -6.10 -25.19
N HIS A 403 15.26 -6.82 -24.12
CA HIS A 403 14.17 -7.79 -24.22
C HIS A 403 12.84 -7.05 -24.21
N VAL A 404 12.09 -7.14 -25.32
CA VAL A 404 10.73 -6.61 -25.39
C VAL A 404 9.77 -7.68 -24.89
N LEU A 405 9.17 -7.44 -23.72
CA LEU A 405 8.17 -8.30 -23.13
C LEU A 405 6.78 -7.82 -23.54
N GLU A 406 6.06 -8.65 -24.30
CA GLU A 406 4.65 -8.42 -24.62
C GLU A 406 3.78 -8.67 -23.38
N LEU A 407 2.86 -7.75 -23.11
CA LEU A 407 2.01 -7.76 -21.93
C LEU A 407 0.64 -8.33 -22.29
N LYS A 408 0.19 -9.35 -21.55
CA LYS A 408 -1.11 -9.96 -21.79
C LYS A 408 -2.24 -8.97 -21.55
N ASN A 409 -3.09 -8.84 -22.56
CA ASN A 409 -4.20 -7.89 -22.59
C ASN A 409 -5.19 -8.12 -21.43
N GLY A 410 -5.58 -7.04 -20.77
CA GLY A 410 -6.62 -7.02 -19.74
C GLY A 410 -6.22 -7.60 -18.38
N VAL A 411 -4.94 -7.96 -18.18
CA VAL A 411 -4.45 -8.50 -16.90
C VAL A 411 -3.19 -7.76 -16.44
N TRP A 412 -2.92 -7.81 -15.13
CA TRP A 412 -1.64 -7.38 -14.59
C TRP A 412 -0.59 -8.44 -14.88
N ASN A 413 0.46 -8.01 -15.58
CA ASN A 413 1.65 -8.80 -15.83
C ASN A 413 2.64 -8.43 -14.74
N HIS A 414 2.72 -9.26 -13.70
CA HIS A 414 3.72 -9.13 -12.64
C HIS A 414 5.02 -9.76 -13.11
N VAL A 415 6.04 -8.94 -13.30
CA VAL A 415 7.34 -9.32 -13.84
C VAL A 415 8.36 -9.36 -12.70
N VAL A 416 9.09 -10.45 -12.58
CA VAL A 416 10.16 -10.65 -11.59
C VAL A 416 11.44 -11.03 -12.32
N CYS A 417 12.47 -10.22 -12.18
CA CYS A 417 13.80 -10.47 -12.70
C CYS A 417 14.64 -11.16 -11.63
N VAL A 418 15.07 -12.40 -11.89
CA VAL A 418 15.76 -13.28 -10.94
C VAL A 418 17.25 -13.38 -11.27
N ASP A 419 18.11 -13.18 -10.28
CA ASP A 419 19.54 -13.49 -10.34
C ASP A 419 19.85 -14.72 -9.48
N VAL A 420 20.09 -15.86 -10.13
CA VAL A 420 20.39 -17.13 -9.45
C VAL A 420 21.72 -17.06 -8.69
N GLY A 421 22.65 -16.23 -9.15
CA GLY A 421 23.96 -16.04 -8.53
C GLY A 421 23.94 -15.13 -7.31
N ALA A 422 22.80 -14.49 -7.00
CA ALA A 422 22.67 -13.61 -5.85
C ALA A 422 22.93 -14.39 -4.54
N ILE A 423 23.58 -13.72 -3.59
CA ILE A 423 23.88 -14.32 -2.27
C ILE A 423 22.57 -14.69 -1.59
N GLY A 424 22.42 -15.98 -1.24
CA GLY A 424 21.22 -16.51 -0.61
C GLY A 424 20.12 -16.95 -1.58
N CYS A 425 20.29 -16.76 -2.88
CA CYS A 425 19.40 -17.32 -3.90
C CYS A 425 19.76 -18.78 -4.20
N GLY A 426 20.85 -19.02 -4.94
CA GLY A 426 21.37 -20.36 -5.23
C GLY A 426 20.46 -21.28 -6.06
N ILE A 427 19.22 -20.87 -6.33
CA ILE A 427 18.22 -21.60 -7.10
C ILE A 427 17.41 -20.64 -7.98
N ASN A 428 16.86 -21.10 -9.11
CA ASN A 428 15.98 -20.26 -9.92
C ASN A 428 14.55 -20.28 -9.38
N ASP A 429 14.29 -19.49 -8.34
CA ASP A 429 12.97 -19.39 -7.71
C ASP A 429 12.54 -17.91 -7.54
N PRO A 430 11.60 -17.41 -8.36
CA PRO A 430 11.13 -16.03 -8.27
C PRO A 430 10.35 -15.75 -6.98
N THR A 431 9.93 -16.78 -6.23
CA THR A 431 9.22 -16.59 -4.96
C THR A 431 10.18 -16.27 -3.81
N GLN A 432 11.46 -16.59 -3.93
CA GLN A 432 12.46 -16.27 -2.91
C GLN A 432 12.97 -14.85 -3.03
N ALA A 433 12.82 -14.04 -1.98
CA ALA A 433 13.28 -12.65 -1.96
C ALA A 433 14.76 -12.51 -2.30
N ALA A 434 15.61 -13.44 -1.85
CA ALA A 434 17.05 -13.42 -2.14
C ALA A 434 17.40 -13.57 -3.63
N CYS A 435 16.48 -14.13 -4.42
CA CYS A 435 16.63 -14.31 -5.86
C CYS A 435 16.17 -13.10 -6.68
N ARG A 436 15.33 -12.22 -6.11
CA ARG A 436 14.70 -11.13 -6.86
C ARG A 436 15.65 -9.96 -6.97
N ARG A 437 15.95 -9.54 -8.20
CA ARG A 437 16.79 -8.38 -8.49
C ARG A 437 15.99 -7.14 -8.84
N TYR A 438 14.86 -7.34 -9.50
CA TYR A 438 13.93 -6.28 -9.84
C TYR A 438 12.55 -6.88 -10.03
N GLU A 439 11.50 -6.16 -9.66
CA GLU A 439 10.13 -6.62 -9.91
C GLU A 439 9.21 -5.43 -10.16
N PHE A 440 8.21 -5.62 -11.00
CA PHE A 440 7.23 -4.60 -11.33
C PHE A 440 5.95 -5.25 -11.83
N SER A 441 4.87 -4.47 -11.91
CA SER A 441 3.61 -4.94 -12.50
C SER A 441 3.12 -3.89 -13.48
N LEU A 442 2.81 -4.32 -14.70
CA LEU A 442 2.17 -3.48 -15.71
C LEU A 442 0.88 -4.12 -16.17
N LEU A 443 -0.16 -3.29 -16.34
CA LEU A 443 -1.39 -3.76 -16.93
C LEU A 443 -1.20 -3.87 -18.45
N GLY A 444 -1.46 -5.05 -19.00
CA GLY A 444 -1.36 -5.26 -20.43
C GLY A 444 -2.58 -4.72 -21.18
N ASN A 445 -2.33 -4.05 -22.29
CA ASN A 445 -3.33 -3.63 -23.25
C ASN A 445 -2.74 -3.78 -24.65
N SER A 446 -3.22 -4.75 -25.42
CA SER A 446 -2.65 -5.02 -26.76
C SER A 446 -2.88 -3.89 -27.76
N GLY A 447 -3.85 -3.00 -27.49
CA GLY A 447 -4.07 -1.76 -28.24
C GLY A 447 -3.38 -0.53 -27.60
N GLY A 448 -2.68 -0.71 -26.48
CA GLY A 448 -1.95 0.32 -25.77
C GLY A 448 -0.58 0.62 -26.37
N PRO A 449 0.03 1.77 -26.02
CA PRO A 449 1.40 2.06 -26.41
C PRO A 449 2.38 1.09 -25.73
N GLN A 450 3.58 0.98 -26.26
CA GLN A 450 4.70 0.40 -25.51
C GLN A 450 4.97 1.25 -24.26
N PHE A 451 5.34 0.61 -23.16
CA PHE A 451 5.72 1.29 -21.92
C PHE A 451 6.89 2.23 -22.20
N PRO A 452 6.74 3.54 -21.95
CA PRO A 452 7.63 4.55 -22.52
C PRO A 452 9.02 4.59 -21.86
N THR A 453 9.15 4.03 -20.66
CA THR A 453 10.41 4.03 -19.90
C THR A 453 10.99 2.62 -19.86
N PRO A 454 12.14 2.35 -20.48
CA PRO A 454 12.77 1.03 -20.37
C PRO A 454 13.09 0.68 -18.91
N VAL A 455 12.80 -0.56 -18.53
CA VAL A 455 13.19 -1.10 -17.23
C VAL A 455 14.66 -1.48 -17.28
N ILE A 456 15.45 -0.95 -16.36
CA ILE A 456 16.88 -1.25 -16.23
C ILE A 456 17.11 -2.00 -14.92
N VAL A 457 17.48 -3.28 -15.04
CA VAL A 457 17.80 -4.16 -13.90
C VAL A 457 19.28 -4.01 -13.54
N ASN A 458 19.62 -3.56 -12.33
CA ASN A 458 21.00 -3.28 -11.89
C ASN A 458 21.55 -4.30 -10.91
#